data_AF-A0A6L5DRX7-F1
#
_entry.id   AF-A0A6L5DRX7-F1
#
_cell.length_a   1.000
_cell.length_b   1.000
_cell.length_c   1.000
_cell.angle_alpha   90.00
_cell.angle_beta   90.00
_cell.angle_gamma   90.00
#
_symmetry.space_group_name_H-M   'P 1'
#
loop_
_entity.id
_entity.type
_entity.pdbx_description
1 polymer ?
#
loop_
_entity_poly.entity_id
_entity_poly.type
_entity_poly.pdbx_seq_one_letter_code
_entity_poly.pdbx_strand_id
1 'polypeptide(L)'
;MNIGELLMAAVVFFAIITFVKILSSHFLKRKIIKTGHFERAEILDQNTEVEVKKQVQYDQYPALKWGLVAFFGGLGFILMEVLSSYNPMFKEYDSAMPYGIFFVFTSIGFLLYYVIMSKKTKEQQ
;
A
#
# COMPACT_ATOMS: atom_id res chain seq x y z
N MET A 1 2.39 28.70 18.87
CA MET A 1 2.01 27.55 18.03
C MET A 1 3.25 26.67 17.90
N ASN A 2 3.18 25.42 18.36
CA ASN A 2 4.36 24.55 18.34
C ASN A 2 4.67 24.18 16.89
N ILE A 3 5.96 24.16 16.52
CA ILE A 3 6.40 23.78 15.16
C ILE A 3 5.89 22.37 14.79
N GLY A 4 5.76 21.48 15.77
CA GLY A 4 5.21 20.13 15.58
C GLY A 4 3.73 20.12 15.18
N GLU A 5 2.90 21.01 15.74
CA GLU A 5 1.48 21.12 15.36
C GLU A 5 1.34 21.61 13.91
N LEU A 6 2.21 22.53 13.51
CA LEU A 6 2.26 23.11 12.17
C LEU A 6 2.68 22.07 11.12
N LEU A 7 3.70 21.25 11.44
CA LEU A 7 4.14 20.15 10.59
C LEU A 7 3.09 19.04 10.48
N MET A 8 2.43 18.68 11.59
CA MET A 8 1.35 17.69 11.58
C MET A 8 0.22 18.13 10.64
N ALA A 9 -0.24 19.38 10.77
CA ALA A 9 -1.28 19.92 9.91
C ALA A 9 -0.85 19.93 8.43
N ALA A 10 0.38 20.30 8.13
CA ALA A 10 0.92 20.31 6.77
C ALA A 10 0.97 18.90 6.14
N VAL A 11 1.42 17.90 6.89
CA VAL A 11 1.50 16.50 6.41
C VAL A 11 0.11 15.94 6.13
N VAL A 12 -0.84 16.15 7.05
CA VAL A 12 -2.22 15.68 6.86
C VAL A 12 -2.86 16.36 5.65
N PHE A 13 -2.69 17.66 5.51
CA PHE A 13 -3.23 18.42 4.38
C PHE A 13 -2.62 17.96 3.04
N PHE A 14 -1.31 17.72 3.01
CA PHE A 14 -0.61 17.21 1.84
C PHE A 14 -1.08 15.80 1.46
N ALA A 15 -1.30 14.91 2.44
CA ALA A 15 -1.82 13.58 2.21
C ALA A 15 -3.22 13.61 1.59
N ILE A 16 -4.11 14.48 2.10
CA ILE A 16 -5.46 14.66 1.55
C ILE A 16 -5.41 15.16 0.11
N ILE A 17 -4.62 16.21 -0.18
CA ILE A 17 -4.49 16.74 -1.55
C ILE A 17 -3.96 15.69 -2.51
N THR A 18 -2.94 14.95 -2.10
CA THR A 18 -2.32 13.90 -2.92
C THR A 18 -3.31 12.77 -3.18
N PHE A 19 -4.07 12.37 -2.16
CA PHE A 19 -5.13 11.37 -2.29
C PHE A 19 -6.24 11.83 -3.24
N VAL A 20 -6.71 13.06 -3.12
CA VAL A 20 -7.74 13.61 -4.03
C VAL A 20 -7.21 13.69 -5.46
N LYS A 21 -5.94 14.08 -5.67
CA LYS A 21 -5.32 14.10 -7.00
C LYS A 21 -5.24 12.71 -7.62
N ILE A 22 -4.84 11.69 -6.84
CA ILE A 22 -4.77 10.31 -7.34
C ILE A 22 -6.17 9.84 -7.76
N LEU A 23 -7.18 10.09 -6.91
CA LEU A 23 -8.55 9.66 -7.17
C LEU A 23 -9.17 10.38 -8.37
N SER A 24 -8.95 11.69 -8.47
CA SER A 24 -9.41 12.53 -9.57
C SER A 24 -8.79 12.11 -10.90
N SER A 25 -7.49 11.84 -10.94
CA SER A 25 -6.83 11.37 -12.18
C SER A 25 -7.36 10.00 -12.64
N HIS A 26 -7.63 9.08 -11.71
CA HIS A 26 -8.29 7.81 -12.03
C HIS A 26 -9.71 7.98 -12.56
N PHE A 27 -10.50 8.88 -11.97
CA PHE A 27 -11.85 9.17 -12.43
C PHE A 27 -11.88 9.88 -13.78
N LEU A 28 -10.93 10.80 -14.02
CA LEU A 28 -10.76 11.50 -15.30
C LEU A 28 -10.38 10.51 -16.40
N LYS A 29 -9.40 9.64 -16.18
CA LYS A 29 -9.02 8.60 -17.14
C LYS A 29 -10.21 7.71 -17.48
N ARG A 30 -10.99 7.29 -16.48
CA ARG A 30 -12.21 6.49 -16.69
C ARG A 30 -13.31 7.25 -17.46
N LYS A 31 -13.43 8.57 -17.27
CA LYS A 31 -14.43 9.40 -17.96
C LYS A 31 -14.03 9.69 -19.42
N ILE A 32 -12.75 9.96 -19.68
CA ILE A 32 -12.21 10.23 -21.04
C ILE A 32 -12.40 9.01 -21.94
N ILE A 33 -12.14 7.80 -21.43
CA ILE A 33 -12.35 6.53 -22.15
C ILE A 33 -13.84 6.32 -22.49
N LYS A 34 -14.77 6.78 -21.64
CA LYS A 34 -16.21 6.69 -21.89
C LYS A 34 -16.74 7.75 -22.87
N THR A 35 -16.02 8.86 -23.07
CA THR A 35 -16.44 9.97 -23.95
C THR A 35 -15.88 9.90 -25.37
N GLY A 36 -15.15 8.84 -25.74
CA GLY A 36 -14.82 8.53 -27.14
C GLY A 36 -13.98 9.56 -27.89
N HIS A 37 -13.27 10.46 -27.20
CA HIS A 37 -12.34 11.40 -27.82
C HIS A 37 -10.95 10.74 -27.97
N PHE A 38 -10.85 9.80 -28.91
CA PHE A 38 -9.61 9.08 -29.21
C PHE A 38 -8.55 9.95 -29.92
N GLU A 39 -8.93 11.07 -30.55
CA GLU A 39 -8.00 11.97 -31.27
C GLU A 39 -7.03 12.76 -30.36
N ARG A 40 -7.23 12.78 -29.04
CA ARG A 40 -6.27 13.41 -28.10
C ARG A 40 -5.59 12.43 -27.13
N ALA A 41 -5.88 11.14 -27.25
CA ALA A 41 -5.28 10.10 -26.42
C ALA A 41 -3.96 9.57 -27.02
N GLU A 42 -3.80 9.63 -28.34
CA GLU A 42 -2.62 9.09 -29.05
C GLU A 42 -1.33 9.86 -28.74
N ILE A 43 -1.42 11.17 -28.47
CA ILE A 43 -0.29 12.02 -28.05
C ILE A 43 0.15 11.80 -26.59
N LEU A 44 -0.57 10.99 -25.81
CA LEU A 44 -0.18 10.60 -24.45
C LEU A 44 0.32 9.15 -24.38
N ASP A 45 0.15 8.34 -25.43
CA ASP A 45 0.38 6.89 -25.36
C ASP A 45 1.80 6.47 -25.72
N GLN A 46 2.47 7.15 -26.66
CA GLN A 46 3.76 6.66 -27.19
C GLN A 46 4.90 6.59 -26.15
N ASN A 47 4.90 7.45 -25.14
CA ASN A 47 5.87 7.37 -24.03
C ASN A 47 5.35 6.57 -22.83
N THR A 48 4.03 6.33 -22.78
CA THR A 48 3.39 5.61 -21.66
C THR A 48 3.38 4.11 -21.92
N GLU A 49 3.21 3.66 -23.17
CA GLU A 49 3.13 2.22 -23.50
C GLU A 49 4.41 1.43 -23.18
N VAL A 50 5.58 2.04 -23.36
CA VAL A 50 6.88 1.40 -23.09
C VAL A 50 7.14 1.25 -21.59
N GLU A 51 6.77 2.24 -20.78
CA GLU A 51 6.86 2.17 -19.32
C GLU A 51 5.76 1.29 -18.70
N VAL A 52 4.54 1.34 -19.25
CA VAL A 52 3.39 0.54 -18.81
C VAL A 52 3.61 -0.93 -19.10
N LYS A 53 4.15 -1.34 -20.26
CA LYS A 53 4.45 -2.77 -20.51
C LYS A 53 5.47 -3.35 -19.52
N LYS A 54 6.45 -2.54 -19.10
CA LYS A 54 7.46 -2.94 -18.10
C LYS A 54 6.88 -2.99 -16.68
N GLN A 55 5.96 -2.09 -16.34
CA GLN A 55 5.26 -2.09 -15.06
C GLN A 55 4.15 -3.17 -14.96
N VAL A 56 3.45 -3.48 -16.05
CA VAL A 56 2.35 -4.46 -16.08
C VAL A 56 2.86 -5.91 -15.90
N GLN A 57 4.08 -6.22 -16.33
CA GLN A 57 4.70 -7.52 -15.98
C GLN A 57 5.08 -7.62 -14.49
N TYR A 58 5.40 -6.49 -13.84
CA TYR A 58 5.80 -6.47 -12.43
C TYR A 58 4.61 -6.32 -11.45
N ASP A 59 3.53 -5.68 -11.89
CA ASP A 59 2.35 -5.36 -11.08
C ASP A 59 1.13 -6.22 -11.49
N GLN A 60 1.34 -7.52 -11.76
CA GLN A 60 0.24 -8.41 -12.10
C GLN A 60 -0.76 -8.61 -10.95
N TYR A 61 -0.39 -8.32 -9.69
CA TYR A 61 -1.30 -8.45 -8.54
C TYR A 61 -1.07 -7.42 -7.41
N PRO A 62 -1.24 -6.10 -7.65
CA PRO A 62 -1.15 -5.08 -6.61
C PRO A 62 -2.16 -5.28 -5.49
N ALA A 63 -3.31 -5.92 -5.76
CA ALA A 63 -4.28 -6.25 -4.72
C ALA A 63 -3.81 -7.41 -3.82
N LEU A 64 -3.00 -8.33 -4.34
CA LEU A 64 -2.53 -9.50 -3.61
C LEU A 64 -1.44 -9.15 -2.58
N LYS A 65 -0.60 -8.14 -2.87
CA LYS A 65 0.35 -7.58 -1.87
C LYS A 65 -0.38 -6.97 -0.68
N TRP A 66 -1.38 -6.11 -0.94
CA TRP A 66 -2.11 -5.44 0.13
C TRP A 66 -3.01 -6.40 0.92
N GLY A 67 -3.62 -7.39 0.27
CA GLY A 67 -4.39 -8.42 0.96
C GLY A 67 -3.54 -9.27 1.92
N LEU A 68 -2.36 -9.71 1.48
CA LEU A 68 -1.46 -10.50 2.32
C LEU A 68 -0.89 -9.69 3.50
N VAL A 69 -0.47 -8.46 3.23
CA VAL A 69 0.04 -7.55 4.28
C VAL A 69 -1.08 -7.22 5.30
N ALA A 70 -2.30 -6.93 4.85
CA ALA A 70 -3.43 -6.66 5.74
C ALA A 70 -3.82 -7.90 6.56
N PHE A 71 -3.75 -9.10 5.97
CA PHE A 71 -4.03 -10.35 6.67
C PHE A 71 -3.03 -10.58 7.82
N PHE A 72 -1.73 -10.48 7.55
CA PHE A 72 -0.71 -10.68 8.58
C PHE A 72 -0.68 -9.53 9.59
N GLY A 73 -0.88 -8.28 9.16
CA GLY A 73 -1.02 -7.14 10.08
C GLY A 73 -2.23 -7.32 11.02
N GLY A 74 -3.37 -7.78 10.50
CA GLY A 74 -4.54 -8.12 11.31
C GLY A 74 -4.27 -9.25 12.31
N LEU A 75 -3.56 -10.30 11.89
CA LEU A 75 -3.09 -11.35 12.82
C LEU A 75 -2.19 -10.78 13.91
N GLY A 76 -1.30 -9.85 13.58
CA GLY A 76 -0.45 -9.15 14.56
C GLY A 76 -1.26 -8.40 15.61
N PHE A 77 -2.34 -7.71 15.19
CA PHE A 77 -3.26 -7.04 16.13
C PHE A 77 -4.03 -8.03 17.02
N ILE A 78 -4.54 -9.13 16.46
CA ILE A 78 -5.22 -10.17 17.24
C ILE A 78 -4.27 -10.75 18.29
N LEU A 79 -3.02 -11.06 17.92
CA LEU A 79 -2.03 -11.55 18.87
C LEU A 79 -1.72 -10.52 19.96
N MET A 80 -1.57 -9.24 19.63
CA MET A 80 -1.36 -8.21 20.65
C MET A 80 -2.49 -8.18 21.67
N GLU A 81 -3.74 -8.20 21.21
CA GLU A 81 -4.90 -8.15 22.10
C GLU A 81 -4.93 -9.37 23.01
N VAL A 82 -4.64 -10.55 22.45
CA VAL A 82 -4.56 -11.80 23.22
C VAL A 82 -3.42 -11.73 24.25
N LEU A 83 -2.21 -11.34 23.85
CA LEU A 83 -1.06 -11.26 24.76
C LEU A 83 -1.28 -10.21 25.88
N SER A 84 -1.90 -9.09 25.54
CA SER A 84 -2.29 -8.02 26.48
C SER A 84 -3.33 -8.51 27.50
N SER A 85 -4.22 -9.42 27.09
CA SER A 85 -5.21 -10.03 27.98
C SER A 85 -4.56 -10.98 29.00
N TYR A 86 -3.55 -11.76 28.59
CA TYR A 86 -2.88 -12.73 29.47
C TYR A 86 -1.77 -12.13 30.35
N ASN A 87 -1.13 -11.03 29.92
CA ASN A 87 0.00 -10.45 30.65
C ASN A 87 -0.14 -8.93 30.79
N PRO A 88 -0.33 -8.41 32.02
CA PRO A 88 -0.50 -6.96 32.24
C PRO A 88 0.75 -6.13 31.92
N MET A 89 1.93 -6.75 31.85
CA MET A 89 3.19 -6.10 31.43
C MET A 89 3.15 -5.60 29.96
N PHE A 90 2.26 -6.15 29.12
CA PHE A 90 2.09 -5.70 27.74
C PHE A 90 1.17 -4.48 27.61
N LYS A 91 0.46 -4.09 28.67
CA LYS A 91 -0.34 -2.86 28.71
C LYS A 91 0.48 -1.62 29.06
N GLU A 92 1.68 -1.79 29.59
CA GLU A 92 2.53 -0.65 29.94
C GLU A 92 2.93 0.11 28.66
N TYR A 93 2.63 1.41 28.66
CA TYR A 93 2.87 2.32 27.53
C TYR A 93 4.35 2.44 27.14
N ASP A 94 5.26 2.08 28.05
CA ASP A 94 6.71 2.09 27.83
C ASP A 94 7.23 0.80 27.19
N SER A 95 6.38 -0.20 26.98
CA SER A 95 6.77 -1.46 26.38
C SER A 95 6.85 -1.35 24.86
N ALA A 96 8.05 -1.46 24.29
CA ALA A 96 8.26 -1.54 22.84
C ALA A 96 7.77 -2.87 22.22
N MET A 97 7.38 -3.83 23.06
CA MET A 97 7.06 -5.20 22.69
C MET A 97 5.86 -5.35 21.74
N PRO A 98 4.72 -4.65 21.94
CA PRO A 98 3.59 -4.71 21.03
C PRO A 98 3.99 -4.25 19.63
N TYR A 99 4.67 -3.11 19.49
CA TYR A 99 5.12 -2.61 18.19
C TYR A 99 6.04 -3.61 17.48
N GLY A 100 6.96 -4.25 18.20
CA GLY A 100 7.81 -5.31 17.65
C GLY A 100 7.01 -6.46 17.06
N ILE A 101 5.99 -6.94 17.78
CA ILE A 101 5.09 -8.01 17.29
C ILE A 101 4.40 -7.58 16.00
N PHE A 102 3.87 -6.35 15.92
CA PHE A 102 3.23 -5.85 14.71
C PHE A 102 4.14 -5.90 13.49
N PHE A 103 5.36 -5.38 13.64
CA PHE A 103 6.33 -5.26 12.56
C PHE A 103 6.81 -6.63 12.09
N VAL A 104 6.99 -7.59 13.00
CA VAL A 104 7.35 -8.97 12.64
C VAL A 104 6.26 -9.61 11.80
N PHE A 105 5.00 -9.54 12.24
CA PHE A 105 3.87 -10.10 11.49
C PHE A 105 3.71 -9.43 10.12
N THR A 106 3.76 -8.11 10.07
CA THR A 106 3.69 -7.35 8.81
C THR A 106 4.83 -7.73 7.85
N SER A 107 6.05 -7.89 8.37
CA SER A 107 7.23 -8.30 7.60
C SER A 107 7.06 -9.71 7.01
N ILE A 108 6.49 -10.65 7.77
CA ILE A 108 6.17 -12.00 7.28
C ILE A 108 5.22 -11.92 6.07
N GLY A 109 4.21 -11.04 6.11
CA GLY A 109 3.33 -10.80 4.97
C GLY A 109 4.08 -10.32 3.72
N PHE A 110 5.03 -9.41 3.87
CA PHE A 110 5.87 -8.94 2.76
C PHE A 110 6.83 -10.03 2.23
N LEU A 111 7.46 -10.79 3.11
CA LEU A 111 8.36 -11.89 2.75
C LEU A 111 7.63 -13.00 1.99
N LEU A 112 6.43 -13.37 2.44
CA LEU A 112 5.61 -14.36 1.75
C LEU A 112 5.18 -13.87 0.37
N TYR A 113 4.79 -12.60 0.23
CA TYR A 113 4.51 -12.01 -1.07
C TYR A 113 5.73 -12.12 -2.00
N TYR A 114 6.92 -11.76 -1.50
CA TYR A 114 8.16 -11.85 -2.27
C TYR A 114 8.45 -13.29 -2.74
N VAL A 115 8.30 -14.28 -1.85
CA VAL A 115 8.51 -15.69 -2.20
C VAL A 115 7.50 -16.17 -3.24
N ILE A 116 6.22 -15.82 -3.10
CA ILE A 116 5.17 -16.20 -4.06
C ILE A 116 5.46 -15.58 -5.42
N MET A 117 5.84 -14.31 -5.46
CA MET A 117 6.16 -13.62 -6.71
C MET A 117 7.43 -14.17 -7.36
N SER A 118 8.49 -14.42 -6.56
CA SER A 118 9.74 -15.00 -7.04
C SER A 118 9.56 -16.38 -7.67
N LYS A 119 8.63 -17.19 -7.15
CA LYS A 119 8.28 -18.50 -7.74
C LYS A 119 7.55 -18.36 -9.08
N LYS A 120 6.56 -17.45 -9.16
CA LYS A 120 5.83 -17.19 -10.41
C LYS A 120 6.74 -16.67 -11.53
N THR A 121 7.73 -15.84 -11.20
CA THR A 121 8.70 -15.35 -12.20
C THR A 121 9.61 -16.47 -12.75
N LYS A 122 9.92 -17.50 -11.95
CA LYS A 122 10.72 -18.65 -12.41
C LYS A 122 9.95 -19.64 -13.28
N GLU A 123 8.63 -19.76 -13.11
CA GLU A 123 7.79 -20.66 -13.92
C GLU A 123 7.43 -20.07 -15.29
N GLN A 124 7.66 -18.77 -15.51
CA GLN A 124 7.41 -18.10 -16.80
C GLN A 124 8.69 -17.82 -17.62
N GLN A 125 9.84 -18.33 -17.18
CA GLN A 125 11.08 -18.41 -17.96
C GLN A 125 11.26 -19.83 -18.51
#